data_AF-A0A5S4U3J7-F1
#
_entry.id   AF-A0A5S4U3J7-F1
#
_cell.length_a   1.000
_cell.length_b   1.000
_cell.length_c   1.000
_cell.angle_alpha   90.00
_cell.angle_beta   90.00
_cell.angle_gamma   90.00
#
_symmetry.space_group_name_H-M   'P 1'
#
loop_
_entity.id
_entity.type
_entity.pdbx_description
1 polymer ?
#
loop_
_entity_poly.entity_id
_entity_poly.type
_entity_poly.pdbx_seq_one_letter_code
_entity_poly.pdbx_strand_id
1 'polypeptide(L)'
;MSNINLFDDVVPLEKQHPIYIMMKEERYKPEREVINQWAKGFQDRDNKFAKEFQTSFEPCLWELYLFAYLKELGLRNDFSYDAPDFVVNHPEFCIEATIALPAQGDLGAHGFSKEDMPRDFNKFNSEASIRLSNSFISKVKKLRSRYSLLPQCKEKPFVIAIASFDRPFAHFAAARPILATLYGLYHDEEATIESGAKSIITYNVDAAVKKENVNIDMGLFCTPEYSDVSAVIYSSLATWGKVRALADNPSALTIYTSFTPKENSLYPEVHQAPKSDYVEHLADGLYILHNPFAKHPLPKETLSHPRIAQGYVEPDGYVNFIAPDDFLLLRFLQSLNFKE
;
A
#
# COMPACT_ATOMS: atom_id res chain seq x y z
N MET A 1 -0.27 -29.49 1.07
CA MET A 1 -0.07 -28.07 0.75
C MET A 1 1.24 -27.67 1.39
N SER A 2 2.22 -27.21 0.62
CA SER A 2 3.48 -26.70 1.16
C SER A 2 3.19 -25.41 1.94
N ASN A 3 3.53 -25.39 3.23
CA ASN A 3 3.61 -24.15 3.99
C ASN A 3 5.07 -23.73 4.01
N ILE A 4 5.34 -22.49 3.62
CA ILE A 4 6.67 -21.89 3.77
C ILE A 4 6.90 -21.68 5.26
N ASN A 5 8.05 -22.13 5.76
CA ASN A 5 8.44 -21.77 7.12
C ASN A 5 9.13 -20.41 7.10
N LEU A 6 8.42 -19.38 7.59
CA LEU A 6 8.90 -18.00 7.59
C LEU A 6 9.75 -17.65 8.82
N PHE A 7 9.62 -18.40 9.92
CA PHE A 7 10.12 -18.02 11.24
C PHE A 7 11.24 -18.93 11.78
N ASP A 8 11.72 -19.88 10.98
CA ASP A 8 13.01 -20.54 11.22
C ASP A 8 14.12 -19.67 10.63
N ASP A 9 15.11 -19.30 11.44
CA ASP A 9 16.21 -18.45 10.99
C ASP A 9 17.03 -19.16 9.88
N VAL A 10 16.99 -18.60 8.66
CA VAL A 10 17.78 -19.07 7.51
C VAL A 10 18.91 -18.11 7.14
N VAL A 11 19.00 -16.98 7.84
CA VAL A 11 20.12 -16.03 7.77
C VAL A 11 20.66 -15.68 9.16
N PRO A 12 21.96 -15.34 9.27
CA PRO A 12 22.55 -14.83 10.51
C PRO A 12 21.85 -13.57 11.04
N LEU A 13 21.87 -13.38 12.37
CA LEU A 13 21.19 -12.29 13.07
C LEU A 13 21.52 -10.90 12.51
N GLU A 14 22.78 -10.65 12.13
CA GLU A 14 23.24 -9.37 11.59
C GLU A 14 22.65 -9.01 10.22
N LYS A 15 22.08 -10.00 9.52
CA LYS A 15 21.36 -9.80 8.25
C LYS A 15 19.85 -9.72 8.42
N GLN A 16 19.34 -10.02 9.61
CA GLN A 16 17.91 -10.03 9.87
C GLN A 16 17.37 -8.61 9.98
N HIS A 17 16.19 -8.41 9.39
CA HIS A 17 15.47 -7.16 9.42
C HIS A 17 15.02 -6.84 10.86
N PRO A 18 15.10 -5.58 11.32
CA PRO A 18 14.73 -5.22 12.70
C PRO A 18 13.32 -5.65 13.10
N ILE A 19 12.35 -5.53 12.19
CA ILE A 19 10.97 -6.00 12.44
C ILE A 19 10.91 -7.53 12.58
N TYR A 20 11.63 -8.27 11.73
CA TYR A 20 11.69 -9.73 11.84
C TYR A 20 12.29 -10.15 13.20
N ILE A 21 13.37 -9.50 13.64
CA ILE A 21 13.99 -9.77 14.96
C ILE A 21 12.97 -9.57 16.08
N MET A 22 12.32 -8.40 16.12
CA MET A 22 11.30 -8.06 17.12
C MET A 22 10.16 -9.10 17.13
N MET A 23 9.71 -9.53 15.95
CA MET A 23 8.61 -10.48 15.82
C MET A 23 8.91 -11.87 16.40
N LYS A 24 10.17 -12.22 16.67
CA LYS A 24 10.53 -13.50 17.29
C LYS A 24 10.19 -13.57 18.77
N GLU A 25 9.95 -12.43 19.43
CA GLU A 25 9.54 -12.40 20.83
C GLU A 25 8.18 -13.10 21.02
N GLU A 26 7.99 -13.83 22.12
CA GLU A 26 6.82 -14.70 22.30
C GLU A 26 5.50 -13.92 22.34
N ARG A 27 5.52 -12.67 22.83
CA ARG A 27 4.37 -11.77 22.83
C ARG A 27 3.79 -11.46 21.46
N TYR A 28 4.55 -11.67 20.37
CA TYR A 28 4.10 -11.46 18.99
C TYR A 28 3.69 -12.76 18.29
N LYS A 29 3.52 -13.86 19.03
CA LYS A 29 3.00 -15.11 18.46
C LYS A 29 1.66 -14.91 17.72
N PRO A 30 0.66 -14.18 18.22
CA PRO A 30 -0.58 -13.95 17.49
C PRO A 30 -0.37 -13.24 16.14
N GLU A 31 0.56 -12.29 16.08
CA GLU A 31 0.92 -11.60 14.84
C GLU A 31 1.65 -12.53 13.84
N ARG A 32 2.52 -13.43 14.34
CA ARG A 32 3.12 -14.48 13.49
C ARG A 32 2.05 -15.41 12.92
N GLU A 33 1.01 -15.71 13.69
CA GLU A 33 -0.13 -16.53 13.22
C GLU A 33 -0.89 -15.85 12.07
N VAL A 34 -1.12 -14.53 12.13
CA VAL A 34 -1.72 -13.77 11.01
C VAL A 34 -0.89 -13.91 9.74
N ILE A 35 0.43 -13.71 9.83
CA ILE A 35 1.32 -13.82 8.66
C ILE A 35 1.36 -15.25 8.11
N ASN A 36 1.36 -16.27 8.97
CA ASN A 36 1.26 -17.66 8.55
C ASN A 36 -0.09 -17.96 7.86
N GLN A 37 -1.19 -17.35 8.31
CA GLN A 37 -2.49 -17.45 7.65
C GLN A 37 -2.47 -16.78 6.27
N TRP A 38 -1.84 -15.61 6.14
CA TRP A 38 -1.64 -14.95 4.86
C TRP A 38 -0.80 -15.83 3.92
N ALA A 39 0.28 -16.44 4.41
CA ALA A 39 1.16 -17.31 3.63
C ALA A 39 0.55 -18.69 3.28
N LYS A 40 -0.56 -19.11 3.91
CA LYS A 40 -1.19 -20.41 3.64
C LYS A 40 -1.59 -20.52 2.17
N GLY A 41 -0.94 -21.44 1.45
CA GLY A 41 -1.14 -21.69 0.02
C GLY A 41 -0.26 -20.85 -0.91
N PHE A 42 0.58 -19.95 -0.37
CA PHE A 42 1.59 -19.22 -1.13
C PHE A 42 2.72 -20.17 -1.52
N GLN A 43 3.22 -20.11 -2.76
CA GLN A 43 4.31 -20.97 -3.23
C GLN A 43 5.59 -20.16 -3.40
N ASP A 44 6.63 -20.56 -2.66
CA ASP A 44 7.99 -20.05 -2.81
C ASP A 44 8.65 -20.72 -4.02
N ARG A 45 8.41 -20.16 -5.21
CA ARG A 45 8.78 -20.75 -6.50
C ARG A 45 10.30 -20.94 -6.65
N ASP A 46 11.11 -20.06 -6.07
CA ASP A 46 12.56 -20.06 -6.21
C ASP A 46 13.33 -20.35 -4.91
N ASN A 47 12.61 -20.73 -3.84
CA ASN A 47 13.14 -21.00 -2.50
C ASN A 47 13.91 -19.82 -1.89
N LYS A 48 13.58 -18.58 -2.28
CA LYS A 48 14.19 -17.37 -1.72
C LYS A 48 13.27 -16.61 -0.79
N PHE A 49 11.96 -16.86 -0.83
CA PHE A 49 10.98 -16.04 -0.12
C PHE A 49 11.25 -16.00 1.39
N ALA A 50 11.55 -17.15 2.02
CA ALA A 50 11.85 -17.19 3.46
C ALA A 50 13.09 -16.35 3.82
N LYS A 51 14.13 -16.40 2.98
CA LYS A 51 15.35 -15.60 3.15
C LYS A 51 15.04 -14.10 2.98
N GLU A 52 14.30 -13.75 1.93
CA GLU A 52 13.95 -12.36 1.64
C GLU A 52 13.02 -11.78 2.71
N PHE A 53 12.07 -12.55 3.22
CA PHE A 53 11.22 -12.15 4.34
C PHE A 53 12.05 -11.78 5.58
N GLN A 54 13.17 -12.48 5.81
CA GLN A 54 14.08 -12.20 6.92
C GLN A 54 15.02 -11.01 6.67
N THR A 55 15.37 -10.69 5.42
CA THR A 55 16.35 -9.62 5.10
C THR A 55 15.74 -8.35 4.51
N SER A 56 14.51 -8.43 4.02
CA SER A 56 13.78 -7.40 3.23
C SER A 56 12.29 -7.56 3.48
N PHE A 57 11.89 -7.23 4.71
CA PHE A 57 10.58 -7.58 5.27
C PHE A 57 9.40 -6.91 4.56
N GLU A 58 9.47 -5.62 4.28
CA GLU A 58 8.34 -4.83 3.77
C GLU A 58 7.85 -5.29 2.37
N PRO A 59 8.71 -5.55 1.37
CA PRO A 59 8.30 -6.16 0.11
C PRO A 59 7.57 -7.49 0.28
N CYS A 60 8.14 -8.42 1.08
CA CYS A 60 7.53 -9.73 1.30
C CYS A 60 6.21 -9.63 2.06
N LEU A 61 6.10 -8.72 3.03
CA LEU A 61 4.83 -8.45 3.72
C LEU A 61 3.76 -7.97 2.74
N TRP A 62 4.13 -7.08 1.81
CA TRP A 62 3.21 -6.57 0.80
C TRP A 62 2.70 -7.69 -0.14
N GLU A 63 3.58 -8.58 -0.59
CA GLU A 63 3.18 -9.75 -1.37
C GLU A 63 2.25 -10.69 -0.60
N LEU A 64 2.55 -11.00 0.67
CA LEU A 64 1.67 -11.82 1.50
C LEU A 64 0.30 -11.16 1.74
N TYR A 65 0.28 -9.84 1.93
CA TYR A 65 -0.96 -9.08 2.07
C TYR A 65 -1.81 -9.15 0.79
N LEU A 66 -1.20 -8.93 -0.39
CA LEU A 66 -1.89 -9.03 -1.67
C LEU A 66 -2.43 -10.45 -1.90
N PHE A 67 -1.64 -11.47 -1.59
CA PHE A 67 -2.09 -12.85 -1.69
C PHE A 67 -3.26 -13.15 -0.75
N ALA A 68 -3.23 -12.63 0.48
CA ALA A 68 -4.33 -12.74 1.41
C ALA A 68 -5.59 -12.03 0.88
N TYR A 69 -5.45 -10.84 0.29
CA TYR A 69 -6.56 -10.11 -0.31
C TYR A 69 -7.18 -10.83 -1.51
N LEU A 70 -6.34 -11.38 -2.41
CA LEU A 70 -6.85 -12.20 -3.52
C LEU A 70 -7.61 -13.43 -3.02
N LYS A 71 -7.14 -14.09 -1.96
CA LYS A 71 -7.87 -15.20 -1.32
C LYS A 71 -9.20 -14.76 -0.70
N GLU A 72 -9.24 -13.59 -0.08
CA GLU A 72 -10.47 -12.99 0.47
C GLU A 72 -11.54 -12.82 -0.61
N LEU A 73 -11.12 -12.41 -1.81
CA LEU A 73 -11.99 -12.28 -2.98
C LEU A 73 -12.35 -13.62 -3.65
N GLY A 74 -11.82 -14.75 -3.15
CA GLY A 74 -11.97 -16.06 -3.79
C GLY A 74 -11.16 -16.24 -5.08
N LEU A 75 -10.25 -15.31 -5.38
CA LEU A 75 -9.38 -15.35 -6.56
C LEU A 75 -8.19 -16.29 -6.31
N ARG A 76 -7.82 -17.06 -7.33
CA ARG A 76 -6.74 -18.05 -7.26
C ARG A 76 -5.55 -17.60 -8.08
N ASN A 77 -4.40 -17.52 -7.41
CA ASN A 77 -3.13 -17.29 -8.07
C ASN A 77 -2.62 -18.56 -8.77
N ASP A 78 -2.13 -18.40 -9.99
CA ASP A 78 -1.43 -19.42 -10.76
C ASP A 78 0.08 -19.29 -10.54
N PHE A 79 0.62 -20.20 -9.73
CA PHE A 79 2.04 -20.25 -9.40
C PHE A 79 2.90 -21.00 -10.44
N SER A 80 2.33 -21.41 -11.58
CA SER A 80 3.10 -22.06 -12.65
C SER A 80 4.03 -21.13 -13.42
N TYR A 81 3.82 -19.81 -13.31
CA TYR A 81 4.65 -18.77 -13.91
C TYR A 81 5.63 -18.22 -12.87
N ASP A 82 6.80 -17.73 -13.29
CA ASP A 82 7.80 -17.08 -12.43
C ASP A 82 7.57 -15.57 -12.27
N ALA A 83 6.87 -14.96 -13.23
CA ALA A 83 6.54 -13.55 -13.25
C ALA A 83 5.25 -13.30 -14.05
N PRO A 84 4.52 -12.22 -13.78
CA PRO A 84 4.69 -11.28 -12.66
C PRO A 84 4.35 -11.95 -11.32
N ASP A 85 4.39 -11.18 -10.23
CA ASP A 85 4.22 -11.72 -8.88
C ASP A 85 2.92 -12.51 -8.71
N PHE A 86 1.82 -12.03 -9.33
CA PHE A 86 0.54 -12.74 -9.36
C PHE A 86 -0.05 -12.85 -10.77
N VAL A 87 -0.55 -14.03 -11.09
CA VAL A 87 -1.28 -14.35 -12.32
C VAL A 87 -2.61 -14.96 -11.90
N VAL A 88 -3.72 -14.33 -12.26
CA VAL A 88 -5.07 -14.85 -11.99
C VAL A 88 -5.69 -15.26 -13.31
N ASN A 89 -6.20 -16.49 -13.39
CA ASN A 89 -6.77 -17.02 -14.64
C ASN A 89 -8.28 -16.80 -14.76
N HIS A 90 -8.99 -16.57 -13.65
CA HIS A 90 -10.44 -16.37 -13.65
C HIS A 90 -10.87 -15.33 -12.59
N PRO A 91 -11.26 -14.10 -13.02
CA PRO A 91 -11.03 -13.53 -14.36
C PRO A 91 -9.52 -13.38 -14.67
N GLU A 92 -9.17 -13.23 -15.94
CA GLU A 92 -7.77 -13.14 -16.36
C GLU A 92 -7.17 -11.75 -16.11
N PHE A 93 -6.16 -11.66 -15.25
CA PHE A 93 -5.35 -10.45 -15.08
C PHE A 93 -4.02 -10.78 -14.37
N CYS A 94 -3.10 -9.81 -14.39
CA CYS A 94 -1.80 -9.93 -13.75
C CYS A 94 -1.57 -8.79 -12.75
N ILE A 95 -0.86 -9.08 -11.67
CA ILE A 95 -0.39 -8.07 -10.71
C ILE A 95 1.13 -8.17 -10.56
N GLU A 96 1.82 -7.04 -10.65
CA GLU A 96 3.20 -6.90 -10.17
C GLU A 96 3.21 -6.02 -8.92
N ALA A 97 3.79 -6.54 -7.86
CA ALA A 97 3.93 -5.87 -6.58
C ALA A 97 5.20 -5.01 -6.55
N THR A 98 5.13 -3.89 -5.85
CA THR A 98 6.28 -3.04 -5.55
C THR A 98 6.00 -2.22 -4.31
N ILE A 99 7.05 -1.72 -3.69
CA ILE A 99 6.94 -0.72 -2.63
C ILE A 99 7.68 0.55 -3.03
N ALA A 100 7.19 1.70 -2.56
CA ALA A 100 7.96 2.93 -2.57
C ALA A 100 8.96 2.88 -1.42
N LEU A 101 10.25 2.91 -1.77
CA LEU A 101 11.37 2.87 -0.82
C LEU A 101 11.96 4.26 -0.59
N PRO A 102 12.65 4.46 0.55
CA PRO A 102 13.39 5.69 0.81
C PRO A 102 14.45 5.98 -0.25
N ALA A 103 14.95 7.21 -0.29
CA ALA A 103 16.19 7.45 -1.03
C ALA A 103 17.32 6.62 -0.44
N GLN A 104 18.32 6.34 -1.27
CA GLN A 104 19.56 5.77 -0.77
C GLN A 104 20.18 6.71 0.28
N GLY A 105 20.35 6.19 1.50
CA GLY A 105 20.92 6.93 2.63
C GLY A 105 19.89 7.64 3.52
N ASP A 106 18.62 7.72 3.10
CA ASP A 106 17.55 8.28 3.93
C ASP A 106 17.03 7.25 4.94
N LEU A 107 16.34 7.75 5.99
CA LEU A 107 15.72 6.92 7.01
C LEU A 107 14.58 6.06 6.43
N GLY A 108 14.51 4.82 6.90
CA GLY A 108 13.47 3.87 6.52
C GLY A 108 12.14 4.04 7.25
N ALA A 109 11.16 3.23 6.86
CA ALA A 109 9.86 3.14 7.53
C ALA A 109 9.88 2.36 8.86
N HIS A 110 11.06 2.11 9.41
CA HIS A 110 11.27 1.45 10.71
C HIS A 110 12.41 2.13 11.47
N GLY A 111 12.47 1.94 12.79
CA GLY A 111 13.56 2.48 13.63
C GLY A 111 13.54 4.01 13.81
N PHE A 112 12.47 4.68 13.41
CA PHE A 112 12.30 6.13 13.58
C PHE A 112 11.78 6.50 14.97
N SER A 113 11.88 7.79 15.29
CA SER A 113 11.51 8.40 16.56
C SER A 113 10.42 9.46 16.40
N LYS A 114 10.02 10.10 17.50
CA LYS A 114 9.09 11.25 17.45
C LYS A 114 9.70 12.47 16.74
N GLU A 115 11.02 12.58 16.68
CA GLU A 115 11.70 13.72 16.05
C GLU A 115 11.55 13.71 14.53
N ASP A 116 11.32 12.52 13.96
CA ASP A 116 11.11 12.29 12.53
C ASP A 116 9.67 12.58 12.07
N MET A 117 8.80 13.02 12.98
CA MET A 117 7.40 13.35 12.66
C MET A 117 7.36 14.52 11.65
N PRO A 118 6.58 14.40 10.56
CA PRO A 118 6.52 15.46 9.56
C PRO A 118 6.00 16.77 10.16
N ARG A 119 6.67 17.87 9.81
CA ARG A 119 6.28 19.24 10.20
C ARG A 119 5.65 20.03 9.07
N ASP A 120 5.94 19.64 7.84
CA ASP A 120 5.47 20.25 6.60
C ASP A 120 4.84 19.12 5.77
N PHE A 121 3.51 19.05 5.80
CA PHE A 121 2.75 18.02 5.09
C PHE A 121 2.73 18.23 3.58
N ASN A 122 2.88 19.47 3.10
CA ASN A 122 2.97 19.76 1.67
C ASN A 122 4.25 19.17 1.08
N LYS A 123 5.40 19.47 1.70
CA LYS A 123 6.68 18.86 1.31
C LYS A 123 6.66 17.35 1.48
N PHE A 124 6.12 16.85 2.59
CA PHE A 124 6.01 15.41 2.86
C PHE A 124 5.22 14.68 1.78
N ASN A 125 4.05 15.22 1.39
CA ASN A 125 3.21 14.65 0.34
C ASN A 125 3.87 14.72 -1.03
N SER A 126 4.47 15.87 -1.39
CA SER A 126 5.18 16.05 -2.66
C SER A 126 6.32 15.04 -2.84
N GLU A 127 7.17 14.89 -1.83
CA GLU A 127 8.26 13.94 -1.87
C GLU A 127 7.76 12.48 -1.91
N ALA A 128 6.64 12.16 -1.24
CA ALA A 128 6.04 10.83 -1.29
C ALA A 128 5.49 10.52 -2.69
N SER A 129 4.87 11.50 -3.36
CA SER A 129 4.38 11.37 -4.74
C SER A 129 5.52 11.05 -5.69
N ILE A 130 6.68 11.71 -5.50
CA ILE A 130 7.90 11.44 -6.26
C ILE A 130 8.34 9.98 -6.12
N ARG A 131 8.30 9.40 -4.90
CA ARG A 131 8.71 8.01 -4.65
C ARG A 131 7.73 7.01 -5.26
N LEU A 132 6.43 7.30 -5.17
CA LEU A 132 5.39 6.49 -5.81
C LEU A 132 5.52 6.53 -7.33
N SER A 133 5.70 7.71 -7.93
CA SER A 133 5.90 7.89 -9.37
C SER A 133 7.12 7.10 -9.87
N ASN A 134 8.27 7.18 -9.18
CA ASN A 134 9.46 6.39 -9.55
C ASN A 134 9.19 4.87 -9.51
N SER A 135 8.45 4.40 -8.49
CA SER A 135 8.11 2.98 -8.33
C SER A 135 7.18 2.51 -9.44
N PHE A 136 6.16 3.30 -9.75
CA PHE A 136 5.24 3.07 -10.85
C PHE A 136 5.97 3.01 -12.21
N ILE A 137 6.75 4.05 -12.55
CA ILE A 137 7.47 4.15 -13.82
C ILE A 137 8.47 2.98 -13.99
N SER A 138 9.15 2.59 -12.92
CA SER A 138 10.05 1.41 -12.94
C SER A 138 9.30 0.13 -13.32
N LYS A 139 8.09 -0.07 -12.76
CA LYS A 139 7.26 -1.24 -13.06
C LYS A 139 6.60 -1.18 -14.44
N VAL A 140 6.22 0.01 -14.92
CA VAL A 140 5.83 0.21 -16.34
C VAL A 140 6.97 -0.17 -17.28
N LYS A 141 8.21 0.23 -16.98
CA LYS A 141 9.37 -0.13 -17.80
C LYS A 141 9.56 -1.65 -17.86
N LYS A 142 9.44 -2.33 -16.71
CA LYS A 142 9.51 -3.81 -16.63
C LYS A 142 8.35 -4.49 -17.35
N LEU A 143 7.14 -3.93 -17.26
CA LEU A 143 5.99 -4.38 -18.03
C LEU A 143 6.29 -4.34 -19.53
N ARG A 144 6.72 -3.18 -20.04
CA ARG A 144 6.99 -2.97 -21.47
C ARG A 144 8.15 -3.79 -22.00
N SER A 145 9.22 -3.97 -21.23
CA SER A 145 10.43 -4.66 -21.69
C SER A 145 10.41 -6.18 -21.49
N ARG A 146 9.58 -6.68 -20.56
CA ARG A 146 9.54 -8.11 -20.21
C ARG A 146 8.12 -8.65 -20.17
N TYR A 147 7.26 -8.12 -19.31
CA TYR A 147 6.01 -8.82 -18.97
C TYR A 147 5.01 -8.84 -20.11
N SER A 148 4.91 -7.78 -20.91
CA SER A 148 4.06 -7.72 -22.10
C SER A 148 4.39 -8.79 -23.16
N LEU A 149 5.61 -9.35 -23.11
CA LEU A 149 6.09 -10.40 -24.00
C LEU A 149 5.74 -11.81 -23.48
N LEU A 150 5.28 -11.93 -22.23
CA LEU A 150 4.96 -13.21 -21.61
C LEU A 150 3.53 -13.66 -22.00
N PRO A 151 3.31 -14.95 -22.37
CA PRO A 151 1.99 -15.44 -22.76
C PRO A 151 0.90 -15.20 -21.72
N GLN A 152 1.24 -15.28 -20.43
CA GLN A 152 0.31 -15.09 -19.32
C GLN A 152 -0.14 -13.64 -19.11
N CYS A 153 0.58 -12.65 -19.66
CA CYS A 153 0.27 -11.22 -19.52
C CYS A 153 -0.28 -10.58 -20.79
N LYS A 154 -0.04 -11.21 -21.95
CA LYS A 154 -0.36 -10.63 -23.25
C LYS A 154 -1.86 -10.39 -23.38
N GLU A 155 -2.21 -9.19 -23.83
CA GLU A 155 -3.60 -8.76 -24.10
C GLU A 155 -4.56 -8.89 -22.90
N LYS A 156 -4.01 -8.80 -21.69
CA LYS A 156 -4.74 -8.93 -20.42
C LYS A 156 -4.61 -7.66 -19.57
N PRO A 157 -5.56 -7.40 -18.66
CA PRO A 157 -5.39 -6.35 -17.67
C PRO A 157 -4.13 -6.55 -16.84
N PHE A 158 -3.34 -5.48 -16.69
CA PHE A 158 -2.12 -5.49 -15.91
C PHE A 158 -2.22 -4.45 -14.79
N VAL A 159 -2.08 -4.91 -13.56
CA VAL A 159 -2.24 -4.12 -12.35
C VAL A 159 -0.88 -3.94 -11.68
N ILE A 160 -0.57 -2.71 -11.25
CA ILE A 160 0.61 -2.45 -10.42
C ILE A 160 0.13 -2.28 -8.98
N ALA A 161 0.64 -3.08 -8.06
CA ALA A 161 0.30 -2.98 -6.65
C ALA A 161 1.42 -2.29 -5.87
N ILE A 162 1.15 -1.10 -5.34
CA ILE A 162 2.14 -0.22 -4.70
C ILE A 162 1.79 0.01 -3.23
N ALA A 163 2.73 -0.25 -2.32
CA ALA A 163 2.62 0.20 -0.93
C ALA A 163 3.69 1.24 -0.54
N SER A 164 3.35 2.14 0.37
CA SER A 164 4.23 3.23 0.81
C SER A 164 5.09 2.83 2.02
N PHE A 165 6.41 2.79 1.84
CA PHE A 165 7.41 2.56 2.89
C PHE A 165 8.59 3.53 2.76
N ASP A 166 8.37 4.70 2.17
CA ASP A 166 9.43 5.55 1.65
C ASP A 166 10.10 6.46 2.67
N ARG A 167 9.60 6.48 3.92
CA ARG A 167 10.07 7.37 4.99
C ARG A 167 9.50 6.98 6.36
N PRO A 168 10.05 7.54 7.47
CA PRO A 168 9.35 7.58 8.74
C PRO A 168 7.93 8.10 8.61
N PHE A 169 6.97 7.46 9.29
CA PHE A 169 5.56 7.84 9.24
C PHE A 169 4.94 7.88 7.83
N ALA A 170 5.47 7.16 6.82
CA ALA A 170 4.95 7.19 5.43
C ALA A 170 3.41 7.05 5.33
N HIS A 171 2.80 6.27 6.22
CA HIS A 171 1.36 6.08 6.31
C HIS A 171 0.55 7.36 6.56
N PHE A 172 1.14 8.40 7.18
CA PHE A 172 0.49 9.70 7.44
C PHE A 172 0.07 10.43 6.17
N ALA A 173 0.66 10.09 5.02
CA ALA A 173 0.27 10.67 3.74
C ALA A 173 -1.13 10.20 3.28
N ALA A 174 -1.68 9.15 3.91
CA ALA A 174 -2.90 8.48 3.49
C ALA A 174 -2.87 8.21 1.97
N ALA A 175 -3.87 8.65 1.22
CA ALA A 175 -3.87 8.55 -0.24
C ALA A 175 -3.43 9.84 -0.96
N ARG A 176 -3.12 10.94 -0.26
CA ARG A 176 -2.81 12.23 -0.91
C ARG A 176 -1.74 12.09 -2.00
N PRO A 177 -0.61 11.39 -1.78
CA PRO A 177 0.45 11.34 -2.77
C PRO A 177 0.12 10.44 -3.96
N ILE A 178 -0.60 9.33 -3.75
CA ILE A 178 -0.96 8.44 -4.87
C ILE A 178 -2.03 9.09 -5.77
N LEU A 179 -2.94 9.88 -5.20
CA LEU A 179 -3.97 10.59 -5.97
C LEU A 179 -3.35 11.70 -6.82
N ALA A 180 -2.39 12.46 -6.28
CA ALA A 180 -1.59 13.39 -7.08
C ALA A 180 -0.79 12.66 -8.17
N THR A 181 -0.13 11.55 -7.82
CA THR A 181 0.67 10.75 -8.76
C THR A 181 -0.16 10.25 -9.95
N LEU A 182 -1.31 9.63 -9.69
CA LEU A 182 -2.08 8.99 -10.75
C LEU A 182 -3.06 9.96 -11.43
N TYR A 183 -3.74 10.82 -10.69
CA TYR A 183 -4.81 11.66 -11.25
C TYR A 183 -4.49 13.16 -11.26
N GLY A 184 -3.30 13.56 -10.80
CA GLY A 184 -2.96 14.97 -10.67
C GLY A 184 -3.77 15.66 -9.58
N LEU A 185 -4.54 14.93 -8.77
CA LEU A 185 -5.41 15.50 -7.75
C LEU A 185 -4.57 15.87 -6.51
N TYR A 186 -4.19 17.15 -6.40
CA TYR A 186 -3.49 17.67 -5.25
C TYR A 186 -4.47 18.23 -4.22
N HIS A 187 -4.19 17.99 -2.94
CA HIS A 187 -4.93 18.55 -1.81
C HIS A 187 -4.03 19.50 -1.05
N ASP A 188 -4.40 20.78 -1.03
CA ASP A 188 -3.61 21.83 -0.41
C ASP A 188 -4.14 22.13 1.00
N GLU A 189 -3.62 21.36 1.96
CA GLU A 189 -4.06 21.44 3.36
C GLU A 189 -3.65 22.76 4.01
N GLU A 190 -2.48 23.30 3.66
CA GLU A 190 -1.99 24.59 4.16
C GLU A 190 -2.86 25.74 3.67
N ALA A 191 -3.10 25.84 2.35
CA ALA A 191 -3.99 26.87 1.81
C ALA A 191 -5.42 26.75 2.36
N THR A 192 -5.91 25.53 2.61
CA THR A 192 -7.22 25.29 3.21
C THR A 192 -7.28 25.86 4.63
N ILE A 193 -6.26 25.62 5.45
CA ILE A 193 -6.17 26.11 6.83
C ILE A 193 -6.01 27.63 6.85
N GLU A 194 -5.08 28.18 6.05
CA GLU A 194 -4.79 29.61 6.00
C GLU A 194 -6.00 30.44 5.54
N SER A 195 -6.74 29.96 4.55
CA SER A 195 -7.92 30.65 4.02
C SER A 195 -9.17 30.48 4.90
N GLY A 196 -9.16 29.52 5.84
CA GLY A 196 -10.37 29.13 6.58
C GLY A 196 -11.47 28.56 5.68
N ALA A 197 -11.09 27.93 4.56
CA ALA A 197 -12.03 27.31 3.63
C ALA A 197 -12.88 26.25 4.36
N LYS A 198 -14.11 26.03 3.88
CA LYS A 198 -15.03 25.02 4.45
C LYS A 198 -14.91 23.64 3.81
N SER A 199 -14.14 23.53 2.74
CA SER A 199 -13.84 22.32 1.98
C SER A 199 -12.36 22.31 1.62
N ILE A 200 -11.78 21.12 1.49
CA ILE A 200 -10.38 20.97 1.13
C ILE A 200 -10.15 21.63 -0.24
N ILE A 201 -9.18 22.55 -0.32
CA ILE A 201 -8.77 23.15 -1.57
C ILE A 201 -8.06 22.07 -2.38
N THR A 202 -8.55 21.85 -3.60
CA THR A 202 -8.02 20.86 -4.52
C THR A 202 -7.83 21.47 -5.90
N TYR A 203 -6.75 21.08 -6.56
CA TYR A 203 -6.46 21.48 -7.92
C TYR A 203 -5.66 20.41 -8.63
N ASN A 204 -5.74 20.43 -9.96
CA ASN A 204 -4.97 19.52 -10.80
C ASN A 204 -3.52 20.00 -10.89
N VAL A 205 -2.58 19.10 -10.67
CA VAL A 205 -1.14 19.30 -10.86
C VAL A 205 -0.64 18.36 -11.96
N ASP A 206 0.23 18.88 -12.82
CA ASP A 206 0.92 18.13 -13.86
C ASP A 206 2.34 17.72 -13.44
N ALA A 207 2.88 18.32 -12.37
CA ALA A 207 4.20 17.96 -11.84
C ALA A 207 4.39 18.21 -10.33
N ALA A 208 5.34 17.47 -9.74
CA ALA A 208 5.91 17.75 -8.41
C ALA A 208 7.38 18.17 -8.52
N VAL A 209 7.80 19.14 -7.70
CA VAL A 209 9.18 19.67 -7.70
C VAL A 209 10.10 18.77 -6.86
N LYS A 210 11.11 18.15 -7.48
CA LYS A 210 12.09 17.27 -6.82
C LYS A 210 13.31 18.01 -6.28
N LYS A 211 13.78 19.02 -7.02
CA LYS A 211 14.86 20.00 -6.76
C LYS A 211 14.57 21.21 -7.65
N GLU A 212 15.17 22.37 -7.38
CA GLU A 212 14.88 23.69 -8.02
C GLU A 212 14.75 23.73 -9.56
N ASN A 213 15.02 22.66 -10.32
CA ASN A 213 14.77 22.57 -11.77
C ASN A 213 14.40 21.15 -12.28
N VAL A 214 13.98 20.23 -11.41
CA VAL A 214 13.56 18.87 -11.83
C VAL A 214 12.11 18.64 -11.41
N ASN A 215 11.23 18.61 -12.39
CA ASN A 215 9.83 18.27 -12.23
C ASN A 215 9.62 16.78 -12.50
N ILE A 216 8.79 16.13 -11.67
CA ILE A 216 8.32 14.77 -11.92
C ILE A 216 6.85 14.84 -12.28
N ASP A 217 6.52 14.26 -13.43
CA ASP A 217 5.15 14.27 -13.95
C ASP A 217 4.17 13.61 -12.96
N MET A 218 3.04 14.28 -12.79
CA MET A 218 1.87 13.86 -12.01
C MET A 218 0.70 13.66 -12.97
N GLY A 219 -0.38 13.03 -12.51
CA GLY A 219 -1.49 12.71 -13.40
C GLY A 219 -1.14 11.64 -14.44
N LEU A 220 -0.43 10.57 -14.03
CA LEU A 220 -0.01 9.50 -14.92
C LEU A 220 -1.18 8.76 -15.61
N PHE A 221 -2.40 8.87 -15.07
CA PHE A 221 -3.65 8.37 -15.65
C PHE A 221 -4.49 9.47 -16.32
N CYS A 222 -3.95 10.67 -16.50
CA CYS A 222 -4.60 11.78 -17.21
C CYS A 222 -4.27 11.79 -18.71
N THR A 223 -3.39 10.90 -19.18
CA THR A 223 -3.05 10.75 -20.60
C THR A 223 -2.98 9.27 -21.03
N PRO A 224 -3.05 8.97 -22.34
CA PRO A 224 -2.87 7.60 -22.85
C PRO A 224 -1.46 7.02 -22.71
N GLU A 225 -0.48 7.78 -22.21
CA GLU A 225 0.92 7.35 -22.11
C GLU A 225 1.08 6.04 -21.36
N TYR A 226 0.32 5.84 -20.27
CA TYR A 226 0.40 4.67 -19.41
C TYR A 226 -0.76 3.68 -19.62
N SER A 227 -1.36 3.69 -20.82
CA SER A 227 -2.47 2.83 -21.23
C SER A 227 -2.19 1.31 -21.15
N ASP A 228 -0.92 0.90 -20.97
CA ASP A 228 -0.54 -0.50 -20.73
C ASP A 228 -0.87 -0.97 -19.29
N VAL A 229 -1.15 -0.04 -18.35
CA VAL A 229 -1.54 -0.34 -16.97
C VAL A 229 -3.04 -0.13 -16.80
N SER A 230 -3.74 -1.12 -16.28
CA SER A 230 -5.19 -1.13 -16.14
C SER A 230 -5.67 -0.43 -14.87
N ALA A 231 -4.98 -0.68 -13.77
CA ALA A 231 -5.29 -0.11 -12.46
C ALA A 231 -4.06 -0.16 -11.54
N VAL A 232 -4.14 0.56 -10.43
CA VAL A 232 -3.19 0.49 -9.32
C VAL A 232 -3.91 0.04 -8.05
N ILE A 233 -3.37 -0.98 -7.38
CA ILE A 233 -3.73 -1.29 -5.99
C ILE A 233 -2.79 -0.47 -5.11
N TYR A 234 -3.33 0.32 -4.18
CA TYR A 234 -2.53 1.14 -3.28
C TYR A 234 -2.90 0.94 -1.82
N SER A 235 -1.89 0.82 -0.96
CA SER A 235 -2.09 0.92 0.48
C SER A 235 -0.95 1.65 1.18
N SER A 236 -1.30 2.58 2.05
CA SER A 236 -0.39 3.15 3.05
C SER A 236 -0.48 2.44 4.41
N LEU A 237 -1.45 1.52 4.57
CA LEU A 237 -1.78 0.89 5.86
C LEU A 237 -1.49 -0.61 5.92
N ALA A 238 -1.12 -1.26 4.80
CA ALA A 238 -0.66 -2.65 4.73
C ALA A 238 0.77 -2.82 5.29
N THR A 239 0.98 -2.38 6.52
CA THR A 239 2.25 -2.39 7.25
C THR A 239 2.19 -3.39 8.40
N TRP A 240 3.25 -3.46 9.22
CA TRP A 240 3.22 -4.17 10.49
C TRP A 240 2.00 -3.79 11.35
N GLY A 241 1.55 -2.53 11.30
CA GLY A 241 0.34 -2.10 12.00
C GLY A 241 -0.93 -2.86 11.60
N LYS A 242 -1.04 -3.29 10.33
CA LYS A 242 -2.18 -4.11 9.86
C LYS A 242 -2.12 -5.51 10.48
N VAL A 243 -0.95 -6.13 10.50
CA VAL A 243 -0.77 -7.45 11.12
C VAL A 243 -1.20 -7.41 12.58
N ARG A 244 -0.77 -6.37 13.31
CA ARG A 244 -1.14 -6.17 14.72
C ARG A 244 -2.63 -5.90 14.92
N ALA A 245 -3.25 -5.13 14.01
CA ALA A 245 -4.68 -4.87 14.04
C ALA A 245 -5.50 -6.16 13.91
N LEU A 246 -5.09 -7.07 13.00
CA LEU A 246 -5.79 -8.33 12.75
C LEU A 246 -5.45 -9.44 13.75
N ALA A 247 -4.33 -9.34 14.47
CA ALA A 247 -3.91 -10.35 15.42
C ALA A 247 -4.89 -10.48 16.60
N ASP A 248 -5.18 -11.72 17.02
CA ASP A 248 -5.95 -11.98 18.23
C ASP A 248 -5.04 -11.88 19.46
N ASN A 249 -4.72 -10.63 19.85
CA ASN A 249 -3.81 -10.31 20.96
C ASN A 249 -4.44 -9.29 21.91
N PRO A 250 -5.55 -9.60 22.61
CA PRO A 250 -6.28 -8.63 23.43
C PRO A 250 -5.45 -8.11 24.62
N SER A 251 -4.43 -8.85 25.05
CA SER A 251 -3.50 -8.44 26.10
C SER A 251 -2.43 -7.44 25.65
N ALA A 252 -2.29 -7.18 24.34
CA ALA A 252 -1.31 -6.23 23.85
C ALA A 252 -1.65 -4.82 24.36
N LEU A 253 -0.70 -4.21 25.07
CA LEU A 253 -0.83 -2.85 25.60
C LEU A 253 -0.60 -1.82 24.50
N THR A 254 -1.55 -1.77 23.58
CA THR A 254 -1.51 -0.93 22.38
C THR A 254 -2.81 -0.19 22.20
N ILE A 255 -2.69 1.12 22.05
CA ILE A 255 -3.79 1.99 21.67
C ILE A 255 -3.72 2.22 20.17
N TYR A 256 -4.84 1.99 19.51
CA TYR A 256 -5.06 2.28 18.11
C TYR A 256 -5.77 3.63 18.01
N THR A 257 -5.26 4.51 17.16
CA THR A 257 -5.97 5.73 16.75
C THR A 257 -6.30 5.59 15.26
N SER A 258 -7.58 5.57 14.92
CA SER A 258 -8.08 5.46 13.55
C SER A 258 -8.81 6.73 13.14
N PHE A 259 -8.70 7.06 11.86
CA PHE A 259 -9.31 8.22 11.24
C PHE A 259 -10.24 7.76 10.11
N THR A 260 -11.50 8.15 10.18
CA THR A 260 -12.53 7.83 9.18
C THR A 260 -13.18 9.12 8.66
N PRO A 261 -13.81 9.10 7.47
CA PRO A 261 -14.54 10.24 6.96
C PRO A 261 -15.61 10.71 7.94
N LYS A 262 -15.79 12.03 8.03
CA LYS A 262 -16.89 12.64 8.76
C LYS A 262 -17.70 13.50 7.80
N GLU A 263 -18.98 13.18 7.66
CA GLU A 263 -19.88 13.90 6.76
C GLU A 263 -19.88 15.40 7.07
N ASN A 264 -19.83 16.23 6.03
CA ASN A 264 -19.85 17.69 6.13
C ASN A 264 -18.75 18.29 7.03
N SER A 265 -17.61 17.60 7.19
CA SER A 265 -16.47 18.09 7.96
C SER A 265 -15.16 17.98 7.19
N LEU A 266 -14.29 18.98 7.41
CA LEU A 266 -12.89 18.92 6.99
C LEU A 266 -12.06 17.97 7.84
N TYR A 267 -12.49 17.75 9.08
CA TYR A 267 -11.76 16.94 10.04
C TYR A 267 -12.36 15.54 10.06
N PRO A 268 -11.51 14.50 10.02
CA PRO A 268 -11.98 13.12 10.15
C PRO A 268 -12.62 12.88 11.51
N GLU A 269 -13.45 11.84 11.59
CA GLU A 269 -13.81 11.24 12.86
C GLU A 269 -12.60 10.49 13.40
N VAL A 270 -12.28 10.70 14.69
CA VAL A 270 -11.12 10.11 15.35
C VAL A 270 -11.61 9.17 16.43
N HIS A 271 -11.24 7.90 16.31
CA HIS A 271 -11.56 6.88 17.29
C HIS A 271 -10.29 6.32 17.92
N GLN A 272 -10.32 6.13 19.24
CA GLN A 272 -9.24 5.53 20.00
C GLN A 272 -9.75 4.32 20.77
N ALA A 273 -9.05 3.19 20.61
CA ALA A 273 -9.39 1.97 21.34
C ALA A 273 -8.13 1.18 21.72
N PRO A 274 -8.14 0.49 22.88
CA PRO A 274 -7.16 -0.54 23.17
C PRO A 274 -7.30 -1.73 22.21
N LYS A 275 -6.25 -2.56 22.08
CA LYS A 275 -6.28 -3.74 21.22
C LYS A 275 -7.44 -4.71 21.52
N SER A 276 -7.87 -4.80 22.79
CA SER A 276 -9.01 -5.64 23.19
C SER A 276 -10.31 -5.25 22.50
N ASP A 277 -10.46 -3.97 22.14
CA ASP A 277 -11.70 -3.40 21.61
C ASP A 277 -11.55 -2.98 20.15
N TYR A 278 -10.31 -2.93 19.63
CA TYR A 278 -10.02 -2.54 18.26
C TYR A 278 -10.09 -3.73 17.30
N VAL A 279 -10.90 -3.56 16.26
CA VAL A 279 -11.10 -4.52 15.16
C VAL A 279 -10.88 -3.80 13.84
N GLU A 280 -10.31 -4.51 12.87
CA GLU A 280 -10.10 -4.01 11.52
C GLU A 280 -10.32 -5.15 10.52
N HIS A 281 -10.76 -4.83 9.31
CA HIS A 281 -10.83 -5.77 8.20
C HIS A 281 -9.51 -5.82 7.42
N LEU A 282 -9.19 -6.96 6.80
CA LEU A 282 -8.00 -7.12 5.95
C LEU A 282 -7.90 -6.00 4.90
N ALA A 283 -9.02 -5.74 4.21
CA ALA A 283 -9.13 -4.78 3.12
C ALA A 283 -9.28 -3.30 3.56
N ASP A 284 -9.42 -3.00 4.86
CA ASP A 284 -9.54 -1.61 5.31
C ASP A 284 -8.33 -0.76 4.89
N GLY A 285 -8.58 0.43 4.36
CA GLY A 285 -7.53 1.35 3.90
C GLY A 285 -6.85 0.97 2.58
N LEU A 286 -7.44 0.03 1.83
CA LEU A 286 -6.98 -0.34 0.49
C LEU A 286 -7.69 0.50 -0.58
N TYR A 287 -6.93 0.94 -1.57
CA TYR A 287 -7.43 1.68 -2.72
C TYR A 287 -7.24 0.88 -4.01
N ILE A 288 -8.24 0.90 -4.90
CA ILE A 288 -8.12 0.43 -6.29
C ILE A 288 -8.37 1.63 -7.20
N LEU A 289 -7.34 2.07 -7.92
CA LEU A 289 -7.34 3.29 -8.71
C LEU A 289 -7.28 2.91 -10.19
N HIS A 290 -8.37 3.11 -10.93
CA HIS A 290 -8.50 2.66 -12.31
C HIS A 290 -7.93 3.68 -13.31
N ASN A 291 -7.29 3.17 -14.37
CA ASN A 291 -6.80 4.00 -15.48
C ASN A 291 -7.90 4.15 -16.55
N PRO A 292 -8.42 5.36 -16.81
CA PRO A 292 -9.44 5.58 -17.83
C PRO A 292 -8.93 5.35 -19.25
N PHE A 293 -7.60 5.37 -19.47
CA PHE A 293 -6.98 5.15 -20.78
C PHE A 293 -6.46 3.72 -20.96
N ALA A 294 -6.78 2.77 -20.06
CA ALA A 294 -6.30 1.40 -20.15
C ALA A 294 -6.69 0.72 -21.49
N LYS A 295 -5.71 0.15 -22.20
CA LYS A 295 -5.94 -0.69 -23.39
C LYS A 295 -6.75 -1.94 -23.05
N HIS A 296 -6.48 -2.53 -21.90
CA HIS A 296 -7.18 -3.68 -21.35
C HIS A 296 -7.73 -3.30 -19.97
N PRO A 297 -8.90 -2.62 -19.89
CA PRO A 297 -9.42 -2.14 -18.62
C PRO A 297 -9.74 -3.31 -17.68
N LEU A 298 -9.50 -3.11 -16.39
CA LEU A 298 -9.89 -4.07 -15.36
C LEU A 298 -11.37 -3.85 -15.02
N PRO A 299 -12.25 -4.87 -15.11
CA PRO A 299 -13.64 -4.71 -14.69
C PRO A 299 -13.74 -4.31 -13.22
N LYS A 300 -14.65 -3.39 -12.89
CA LYS A 300 -14.78 -2.73 -11.56
C LYS A 300 -15.00 -3.72 -10.42
N GLU A 301 -15.71 -4.80 -10.72
CA GLU A 301 -16.07 -5.89 -9.83
C GLU A 301 -14.90 -6.83 -9.52
N THR A 302 -13.86 -6.86 -10.37
CA THR A 302 -12.78 -7.86 -10.31
C THR A 302 -12.05 -7.87 -8.98
N LEU A 303 -11.73 -6.67 -8.47
CA LEU A 303 -11.02 -6.48 -7.20
C LEU A 303 -11.91 -5.79 -6.17
N SER A 304 -13.24 -5.87 -6.30
CA SER A 304 -14.18 -5.13 -5.46
C SER A 304 -14.42 -5.84 -4.12
N HIS A 305 -14.50 -5.05 -3.05
CA HIS A 305 -14.82 -5.51 -1.71
C HIS A 305 -15.50 -4.36 -0.94
N PRO A 306 -16.48 -4.60 -0.05
CA PRO A 306 -17.20 -3.54 0.68
C PRO A 306 -16.33 -2.63 1.57
N ARG A 307 -15.07 -2.97 1.78
CA ARG A 307 -14.14 -2.30 2.71
C ARG A 307 -13.04 -1.48 2.03
N ILE A 308 -13.02 -1.44 0.70
CA ILE A 308 -12.00 -0.69 -0.06
C ILE A 308 -12.57 0.62 -0.58
N ALA A 309 -11.69 1.53 -0.96
CA ALA A 309 -12.02 2.67 -1.80
C ALA A 309 -11.66 2.36 -3.26
N GLN A 310 -12.54 2.69 -4.20
CA GLN A 310 -12.27 2.57 -5.63
C GLN A 310 -12.38 3.94 -6.31
N GLY A 311 -11.32 4.35 -7.01
CA GLY A 311 -11.24 5.61 -7.75
C GLY A 311 -11.41 5.41 -9.25
N TYR A 312 -12.24 6.26 -9.88
CA TYR A 312 -12.51 6.25 -11.32
C TYR A 312 -12.56 7.68 -11.85
N VAL A 313 -12.09 7.89 -13.09
CA VAL A 313 -12.34 9.14 -13.81
C VAL A 313 -13.67 9.02 -14.54
N GLU A 314 -14.61 9.91 -14.24
CA GLU A 314 -15.92 9.99 -14.88
C GLU A 314 -15.83 10.68 -16.26
N PRO A 315 -16.88 10.61 -17.11
CA PRO A 315 -16.86 11.25 -18.44
C PRO A 315 -16.66 12.76 -18.44
N ASP A 316 -16.92 13.43 -17.32
CA ASP A 316 -16.68 14.86 -17.11
C ASP A 316 -15.21 15.19 -16.76
N GLY A 317 -14.36 14.17 -16.61
CA GLY A 317 -12.94 14.28 -16.30
C GLY A 317 -12.63 14.36 -14.81
N TYR A 318 -13.62 14.30 -13.92
CA TYR A 318 -13.40 14.32 -12.47
C TYR A 318 -13.19 12.91 -11.92
N VAL A 319 -12.35 12.81 -10.88
CA VAL A 319 -12.16 11.56 -10.15
C VAL A 319 -13.29 11.40 -9.13
N ASN A 320 -14.01 10.30 -9.21
CA ASN A 320 -15.03 9.89 -8.25
C ASN A 320 -14.55 8.67 -7.45
N PHE A 321 -15.01 8.57 -6.20
CA PHE A 321 -14.67 7.45 -5.30
C PHE A 321 -15.91 6.71 -4.82
N ILE A 322 -15.83 5.39 -4.81
CA ILE A 322 -16.78 4.50 -4.14
C ILE A 322 -16.05 3.91 -2.94
N ALA A 323 -16.50 4.22 -1.73
CA ALA A 323 -15.90 3.76 -0.48
C ALA A 323 -16.98 3.58 0.59
N PRO A 324 -16.77 2.75 1.63
CA PRO A 324 -17.66 2.72 2.79
C PRO A 324 -17.60 4.04 3.56
N ASP A 325 -18.69 4.40 4.23
CA ASP A 325 -18.79 5.65 5.01
C ASP A 325 -17.72 5.71 6.12
N ASP A 326 -17.38 4.55 6.70
CA ASP A 326 -16.35 4.38 7.73
C ASP A 326 -14.98 3.96 7.16
N PHE A 327 -14.68 4.33 5.90
CA PHE A 327 -13.41 3.96 5.27
C PHE A 327 -12.18 4.36 6.11
N LEU A 328 -11.26 3.43 6.34
CA LEU A 328 -10.08 3.71 7.15
C LEU A 328 -9.07 4.57 6.37
N LEU A 329 -9.06 5.89 6.63
CA LEU A 329 -8.14 6.84 5.99
C LEU A 329 -6.72 6.70 6.52
N LEU A 330 -6.58 6.54 7.84
CA LEU A 330 -5.31 6.47 8.54
C LEU A 330 -5.47 5.66 9.83
N ARG A 331 -4.39 4.98 10.20
CA ARG A 331 -4.24 4.32 11.51
C ARG A 331 -2.81 4.48 11.99
N PHE A 332 -2.63 4.82 13.25
CA PHE A 332 -1.34 4.66 13.93
C PHE A 332 -1.50 4.03 15.32
N LEU A 333 -0.43 3.39 15.77
CA LEU A 333 -0.40 2.58 16.98
C LEU A 333 0.56 3.19 17.99
N GLN A 334 0.18 3.17 19.26
CA GLN A 334 1.06 3.48 20.38
C GLN A 334 1.13 2.28 21.29
N SER A 335 2.33 1.72 21.46
CA SER A 335 2.55 0.56 22.32
C SER A 335 3.38 0.90 23.53
N LEU A 336 2.96 0.38 24.67
CA LEU A 336 3.73 0.42 25.90
C LEU A 336 4.59 -0.84 25.97
N ASN A 337 5.90 -0.65 25.93
CA ASN A 337 6.86 -1.71 26.20
C ASN A 337 7.39 -1.50 27.62
N PHE A 338 7.10 -2.44 28.52
CA PHE A 338 7.86 -2.51 29.77
C PHE A 338 9.27 -3.01 29.41
N LYS A 339 10.29 -2.32 29.91
CA LYS A 339 11.63 -2.91 29.90
C LYS A 339 11.59 -4.10 30.85
N GLU A 340 11.88 -5.29 30.33
CA GLU A 340 12.17 -6.46 31.16
C GLU A 340 13.43 -6.22 32.01
#